data_AF-A0A2J0MC37-F1
#
_entry.id   AF-A0A2J0MC37-F1
#
_cell.length_a   1.000
_cell.length_b   1.000
_cell.length_c   1.000
_cell.angle_alpha   90.00
_cell.angle_beta   90.00
_cell.angle_gamma   90.00
#
_symmetry.space_group_name_H-M   'P 1'
#
loop_
_entity.id
_entity.type
_entity.pdbx_description
1 polymer ?
#
loop_
_entity_poly.entity_id
_entity_poly.type
_entity_poly.pdbx_seq_one_letter_code
_entity_poly.pdbx_strand_id
1 'polypeptide(L)'
;MATHPREEITFLMAKPDAVQRGLTGEIIRRIEQVGLKVVGLRLFKPTVKQIDDHYPKDEAWITRLGEKTLATYEKYGYDAQKELGTDKAEKIGPMVRKWLINFMTSGPVVIMVIKGA
;
A
#
# COMPACT_ATOMS: atom_id res chain seq x y z
N MET A 1 27.82 -7.98 -7.26
CA MET A 1 28.17 -6.87 -6.35
C MET A 1 26.88 -6.27 -5.83
N ALA A 2 26.76 -6.01 -4.52
CA ALA A 2 25.62 -5.25 -4.00
C ALA A 2 25.68 -3.82 -4.55
N THR A 3 24.55 -3.30 -5.01
CA THR A 3 24.42 -1.90 -5.43
C THR A 3 24.73 -0.99 -4.25
N HIS A 4 25.53 0.05 -4.49
CA HIS A 4 25.80 1.06 -3.46
C HIS A 4 24.46 1.72 -3.04
N PRO A 5 24.22 2.04 -1.75
CA PRO A 5 22.94 2.62 -1.32
C PRO A 5 22.52 3.89 -2.08
N ARG A 6 23.49 4.65 -2.57
CA ARG A 6 23.29 5.83 -3.44
C ARG A 6 22.76 5.52 -4.84
N GLU A 7 22.80 4.26 -5.24
CA GLU A 7 22.30 3.80 -6.54
C GLU A 7 21.00 3.00 -6.40
N GLU A 8 20.56 2.69 -5.17
CA GLU A 8 19.31 1.99 -4.93
C GLU A 8 18.11 2.86 -5.32
N ILE A 9 17.12 2.22 -5.93
CA ILE A 9 15.84 2.81 -6.29
C ILE A 9 14.71 2.09 -5.56
N THR A 10 13.71 2.85 -5.15
CA THR A 10 12.48 2.31 -4.58
C THR A 10 11.26 2.97 -5.20
N PHE A 11 10.17 2.21 -5.24
CA PHE A 11 8.88 2.68 -5.70
C PHE A 11 8.07 3.26 -4.53
N LEU A 12 7.49 4.43 -4.73
CA LEU A 12 6.61 5.07 -3.77
C LEU A 12 5.30 5.47 -4.44
N MET A 13 4.18 5.27 -3.75
CA MET A 13 2.86 5.66 -4.23
C MET A 13 2.11 6.48 -3.19
N ALA A 14 1.79 7.73 -3.52
CA ALA A 14 0.77 8.49 -2.81
C ALA A 14 -0.61 7.95 -3.22
N LYS A 15 -1.32 7.37 -2.25
CA LYS A 15 -2.63 6.73 -2.42
C LYS A 15 -3.74 7.75 -2.73
N PRO A 16 -4.94 7.31 -3.16
CA PRO A 16 -5.99 8.24 -3.59
C PRO A 16 -6.39 9.29 -2.56
N ASP A 17 -6.43 8.92 -1.29
CA ASP A 17 -6.72 9.82 -0.17
C ASP A 17 -5.65 10.90 0.00
N ALA A 18 -4.36 10.55 -0.13
CA ALA A 18 -3.27 11.52 -0.05
C ALA A 18 -3.32 12.53 -1.20
N VAL A 19 -3.64 12.07 -2.42
CA VAL A 19 -3.80 12.93 -3.59
C VAL A 19 -5.02 13.84 -3.40
N GLN A 20 -6.16 13.29 -2.99
CA GLN A 20 -7.40 14.05 -2.77
C GLN A 20 -7.24 15.13 -1.71
N ARG A 21 -6.42 14.88 -0.68
CA ARG A 21 -6.12 15.82 0.40
C ARG A 21 -5.00 16.82 0.07
N GLY A 22 -4.43 16.77 -1.12
CA GLY A 22 -3.34 17.67 -1.54
C GLY A 22 -2.00 17.41 -0.83
N LEU A 23 -1.78 16.21 -0.30
CA LEU A 23 -0.60 15.88 0.51
C LEU A 23 0.64 15.48 -0.31
N THR A 24 0.52 15.36 -1.64
CA THR A 24 1.64 14.95 -2.52
C THR A 24 2.87 15.83 -2.35
N GLY A 25 2.70 17.17 -2.30
CA GLY A 25 3.82 18.09 -2.13
C GLY A 25 4.53 17.94 -0.78
N GLU A 26 3.78 17.73 0.30
CA GLU A 26 4.34 17.50 1.64
C GLU A 26 5.11 16.16 1.71
N ILE A 27 4.62 15.12 1.02
CA ILE A 27 5.32 13.83 0.92
C ILE A 27 6.66 13.99 0.18
N ILE A 28 6.66 14.68 -0.98
CA ILE A 28 7.87 14.94 -1.76
C ILE A 28 8.88 15.74 -0.93
N ARG A 29 8.41 16.82 -0.27
CA ARG A 29 9.26 17.65 0.60
C ARG A 29 10.00 16.83 1.64
N ARG A 30 9.33 15.88 2.31
CA ARG A 30 9.96 15.02 3.32
C ARG A 30 11.04 14.10 2.74
N ILE A 31 10.83 13.59 1.53
CA ILE A 31 11.80 12.74 0.83
C ILE A 31 13.04 13.55 0.46
N GLU A 32 12.86 14.73 -0.12
CA GLU A 32 13.96 15.60 -0.53
C GLU A 32 14.76 16.15 0.67
N GLN A 33 14.09 16.43 1.79
CA GLN A 33 14.73 16.94 3.01
C GLN A 33 15.76 15.98 3.63
N VAL A 34 15.60 14.67 3.44
CA VAL A 34 16.58 13.67 3.89
C VAL A 34 17.64 13.36 2.83
N GLY A 35 17.64 14.11 1.71
CA GLY A 35 18.63 14.02 0.64
C GLY A 35 18.29 13.02 -0.47
N LEU A 36 17.15 12.32 -0.41
CA LEU A 36 16.75 11.39 -1.47
C LEU A 36 16.27 12.12 -2.72
N LYS A 37 16.43 11.51 -3.90
CA LYS A 37 16.06 12.12 -5.19
C LYS A 37 14.81 11.47 -5.78
N VAL A 38 13.84 12.28 -6.21
CA VAL A 38 12.74 11.81 -7.06
C VAL A 38 13.24 11.76 -8.50
N VAL A 39 13.41 10.55 -9.05
CA VAL A 39 13.95 10.33 -10.42
C VAL A 39 12.87 9.94 -11.43
N GLY A 40 11.63 9.81 -10.99
CA GLY A 40 10.46 9.63 -11.85
C GLY A 40 9.19 9.96 -11.06
N LEU A 41 8.20 10.57 -11.72
CA LEU A 41 6.94 10.96 -11.11
C LEU A 41 5.81 10.94 -12.13
N ARG A 42 4.65 10.40 -11.77
CA ARG A 42 3.45 10.41 -12.62
C ARG A 42 2.16 10.38 -11.79
N LEU A 43 1.23 11.28 -12.08
CA LEU A 43 -0.18 11.19 -11.68
C LEU A 43 -0.93 10.30 -12.67
N PHE A 44 -1.60 9.25 -12.20
CA PHE A 44 -2.45 8.43 -13.07
C PHE A 44 -3.55 7.73 -12.28
N LYS A 45 -4.62 7.30 -12.96
CA LYS A 45 -5.67 6.47 -12.37
C LYS A 45 -5.42 5.01 -12.72
N PRO A 46 -5.14 4.13 -11.74
CA PRO A 46 -4.79 2.74 -12.02
C PRO A 46 -6.05 1.92 -12.35
N THR A 47 -5.90 0.93 -13.23
CA THR A 47 -6.95 -0.08 -13.46
C THR A 47 -6.94 -1.13 -12.35
N VAL A 48 -8.05 -1.86 -12.20
CA VAL A 48 -8.13 -3.01 -11.27
C VAL A 48 -7.02 -4.01 -11.56
N LYS A 49 -6.76 -4.34 -12.83
CA LYS A 49 -5.69 -5.25 -13.23
C LYS A 49 -4.31 -4.77 -12.77
N GLN A 50 -4.01 -3.47 -12.94
CA GLN A 50 -2.72 -2.90 -12.53
C GLN A 50 -2.49 -3.00 -11.02
N ILE A 51 -3.51 -2.76 -10.20
CA ILE A 51 -3.39 -2.90 -8.74
C ILE A 51 -3.35 -4.37 -8.32
N ASP A 52 -4.15 -5.22 -8.97
CA ASP A 52 -4.16 -6.65 -8.73
C ASP A 52 -2.78 -7.26 -8.99
N ASP A 53 -2.12 -6.88 -10.10
CA ASP A 53 -0.76 -7.31 -10.44
C ASP A 53 0.33 -6.66 -9.56
N HIS A 54 0.07 -5.49 -8.97
CA HIS A 54 1.02 -4.81 -8.09
C HIS A 54 1.16 -5.48 -6.73
N TYR A 55 0.06 -5.96 -6.14
CA TYR A 55 0.09 -6.64 -4.84
C TYR A 55 0.22 -8.16 -4.98
N PRO A 56 0.95 -8.84 -4.06
CA PRO A 56 1.06 -10.29 -4.11
C PRO A 56 -0.29 -11.01 -4.11
N LYS A 57 -0.29 -12.18 -4.77
CA LYS A 57 -1.48 -13.03 -4.98
C LYS A 57 -1.34 -14.40 -4.33
N ASP A 58 -0.19 -14.71 -3.76
CA ASP A 58 0.06 -16.00 -3.12
C ASP A 58 -0.78 -16.15 -1.84
N GLU A 59 -1.20 -17.39 -1.59
CA GLU A 59 -2.09 -17.72 -0.49
C GLU A 59 -1.49 -17.37 0.88
N ALA A 60 -0.17 -17.52 1.04
CA ALA A 60 0.52 -17.18 2.28
C ALA A 60 0.44 -15.67 2.57
N TRP A 61 0.70 -14.82 1.57
CA TRP A 61 0.56 -13.37 1.74
C TRP A 61 -0.87 -12.95 2.05
N ILE A 62 -1.85 -13.54 1.37
CA ILE A 62 -3.27 -13.24 1.56
C ILE A 62 -3.73 -13.66 2.97
N THR A 63 -3.38 -14.86 3.41
CA THR A 63 -3.73 -15.37 4.75
C THR A 63 -3.14 -14.48 5.84
N ARG A 64 -1.90 -14.03 5.66
CA ARG A 64 -1.24 -13.09 6.58
C ARG A 64 -1.96 -11.75 6.73
N LEU A 65 -2.71 -11.29 5.72
CA LEU A 65 -3.56 -10.10 5.89
C LEU A 65 -4.70 -10.36 6.89
N GLY A 66 -5.28 -11.56 6.85
CA GLY A 66 -6.31 -12.00 7.79
C GLY A 66 -5.75 -12.10 9.21
N GLU A 67 -4.59 -12.75 9.37
CA GLU A 67 -3.90 -12.87 10.67
C GLU A 67 -3.61 -11.50 11.30
N LYS A 68 -3.09 -10.54 10.52
CA LYS A 68 -2.85 -9.17 11.00
C LYS A 68 -4.13 -8.45 11.41
N THR A 69 -5.22 -8.71 10.69
CA THR A 69 -6.53 -8.16 11.03
C THR A 69 -7.01 -8.72 12.36
N LEU A 70 -6.95 -10.04 12.54
CA LEU A 70 -7.32 -10.70 13.80
C LEU A 70 -6.45 -10.23 14.98
N ALA A 71 -5.13 -10.14 14.80
CA ALA A 71 -4.23 -9.62 15.83
C ALA A 71 -4.55 -8.16 16.21
N THR A 72 -4.99 -7.35 15.24
CA THR A 72 -5.44 -5.98 15.51
C THR A 72 -6.76 -5.96 16.26
N TYR A 73 -7.70 -6.84 15.91
CA TYR A 73 -8.98 -6.97 16.59
C TYR A 73 -8.79 -7.41 18.05
N GLU A 74 -7.97 -8.43 18.29
CA GLU A 74 -7.62 -8.88 19.64
C GLU A 74 -6.99 -7.74 20.45
N LYS A 75 -5.98 -7.05 19.89
CA LYS A 75 -5.28 -5.95 20.56
C LYS A 75 -6.23 -4.84 21.04
N TYR A 76 -7.26 -4.52 20.27
CA TYR A 76 -8.20 -3.43 20.59
C TYR A 76 -9.54 -3.92 21.15
N GLY A 77 -9.69 -5.22 21.43
CA GLY A 77 -10.89 -5.80 22.01
C GLY A 77 -12.11 -5.82 21.08
N TYR A 78 -11.90 -5.94 19.77
CA TYR A 78 -12.97 -6.06 18.77
C TYR A 78 -13.31 -7.53 18.47
N ASP A 79 -14.57 -7.78 18.12
CA ASP A 79 -15.08 -9.10 17.75
C ASP A 79 -15.14 -9.23 16.22
N ALA A 80 -14.23 -10.04 15.65
CA ALA A 80 -14.17 -10.28 14.21
C ALA A 80 -15.37 -11.06 13.68
N GLN A 81 -15.90 -12.00 14.46
CA GLN A 81 -17.07 -12.78 14.06
C GLN A 81 -18.30 -11.87 13.95
N LYS A 82 -18.46 -10.91 14.87
CA LYS A 82 -19.56 -9.94 14.86
C LYS A 82 -19.45 -8.94 13.71
N GLU A 83 -18.28 -8.37 13.48
CA GLU A 83 -18.09 -7.28 12.51
C GLU A 83 -17.85 -7.77 11.07
N LEU A 84 -17.10 -8.87 10.92
CA LEU A 84 -16.69 -9.42 9.62
C LEU A 84 -17.48 -10.66 9.22
N GLY A 85 -18.28 -11.23 10.13
CA GLY A 85 -19.02 -12.48 9.92
C GLY A 85 -18.14 -13.73 9.98
N THR A 86 -16.86 -13.60 10.31
CA THR A 86 -15.90 -14.70 10.44
C THR A 86 -14.70 -14.32 11.30
N ASP A 87 -14.18 -15.29 12.04
CA ASP A 87 -12.93 -15.24 12.81
C ASP A 87 -11.76 -15.98 12.13
N LYS A 88 -11.92 -16.35 10.85
CA LYS A 88 -10.98 -17.19 10.10
C LYS A 88 -10.08 -16.35 9.20
N ALA A 89 -8.77 -16.43 9.41
CA ALA A 89 -7.78 -15.64 8.67
C ALA A 89 -7.86 -15.87 7.15
N GLU A 90 -8.08 -17.11 6.72
CA GLU A 90 -8.20 -17.52 5.32
C GLU A 90 -9.43 -16.91 4.62
N LYS A 91 -10.46 -16.51 5.38
CA LYS A 91 -11.64 -15.80 4.85
C LYS A 91 -11.45 -14.28 4.90
N ILE A 92 -10.82 -13.76 5.95
CA ILE A 92 -10.59 -12.32 6.14
C ILE A 92 -9.55 -11.80 5.13
N GLY A 93 -8.49 -12.55 4.87
CA GLY A 93 -7.41 -12.15 3.94
C GLY A 93 -7.92 -11.72 2.56
N PRO A 94 -8.73 -12.53 1.87
CA PRO A 94 -9.36 -12.16 0.61
C PRO A 94 -10.24 -10.90 0.70
N MET A 95 -10.96 -10.69 1.81
CA MET A 95 -11.76 -9.48 2.02
C MET A 95 -10.88 -8.22 2.09
N VAL A 96 -9.80 -8.28 2.88
CA VAL A 96 -8.84 -7.17 3.01
C VAL A 96 -8.19 -6.86 1.66
N ARG A 97 -7.80 -7.88 0.90
CA ARG A 97 -7.23 -7.70 -0.44
C ARG A 97 -8.23 -7.04 -1.39
N LYS A 98 -9.50 -7.45 -1.36
CA LYS A 98 -10.56 -6.81 -2.15
C LYS A 98 -10.75 -5.34 -1.79
N TRP A 99 -10.76 -5.00 -0.49
CA TRP A 99 -10.85 -3.60 -0.04
C TRP A 99 -9.66 -2.78 -0.50
N LEU A 100 -8.45 -3.34 -0.43
CA LEU A 100 -7.24 -2.70 -0.94
C LEU A 100 -7.37 -2.35 -2.42
N ILE A 101 -7.79 -3.31 -3.26
CA ILE A 101 -7.97 -3.07 -4.69
C ILE A 101 -9.04 -1.99 -4.95
N ASN A 102 -10.19 -2.09 -4.29
CA ASN A 102 -11.27 -1.11 -4.42
C ASN A 102 -10.80 0.30 -4.01
N PHE A 103 -10.08 0.41 -2.90
CA PHE A 103 -9.55 1.67 -2.43
C PHE A 103 -8.55 2.26 -3.41
N MET A 104 -7.56 1.49 -3.85
CA MET A 104 -6.52 1.98 -4.75
C MET A 104 -7.05 2.41 -6.13
N THR A 105 -8.20 1.88 -6.55
CA THR A 105 -8.85 2.20 -7.83
C THR A 105 -9.93 3.29 -7.71
N SER A 106 -10.23 3.74 -6.49
CA SER A 106 -11.28 4.75 -6.22
C SER A 106 -10.95 6.15 -6.75
N GLY A 107 -9.66 6.46 -6.95
CA GLY A 107 -9.21 7.78 -7.40
C GLY A 107 -7.80 7.74 -8.02
N PRO A 108 -7.27 8.90 -8.43
CA PRO A 108 -5.93 8.99 -8.96
C PRO A 108 -4.87 8.76 -7.88
N VAL A 109 -3.72 8.22 -8.28
CA VAL A 109 -2.53 8.06 -7.43
C VAL A 109 -1.37 8.84 -8.03
N VAL A 110 -0.41 9.24 -7.20
CA VAL A 110 0.90 9.72 -7.67
C VAL A 110 1.92 8.65 -7.38
N ILE A 111 2.55 8.11 -8.43
CA ILE A 111 3.68 7.19 -8.31
C ILE A 111 4.99 7.93 -8.50
N MET A 112 6.00 7.49 -7.77
CA MET A 112 7.32 8.06 -7.75
C MET A 112 8.38 6.96 -7.73
N VAL A 113 9.52 7.24 -8.36
CA VAL A 113 10.74 6.46 -8.20
C VAL A 113 11.70 7.30 -7.38
N ILE A 114 12.12 6.78 -6.24
CA ILE A 114 13.01 7.46 -5.30
C ILE A 114 14.38 6.79 -5.38
N LYS A 115 15.44 7.58 -5.54
CA LYS A 115 16.83 7.12 -5.59
C LYS A 115 17.59 7.61 -4.36
N GLY A 116 18.44 6.76 -3.79
CA GLY A 116 19.46 7.19 -2.81
C GLY A 116 20.41 8.23 -3.40
N ALA A 117 21.03 9.08 -2.57
CA ALA A 117 21.90 10.17 -3.04
C ALA A 117 23.30 10.15 -2.43
#